data_AF-A0A4R2R7R4-F1
#
_entry.id   AF-A0A4R2R7R4-F1
#
_cell.length_a   1.000
_cell.length_b   1.000
_cell.length_c   1.000
_cell.angle_alpha   90.00
_cell.angle_beta   90.00
_cell.angle_gamma   90.00
#
_symmetry.space_group_name_H-M   'P 1'
#
loop_
_entity.id
_entity.type
_entity.pdbx_description
1 polymer ?
#
loop_
_entity_poly.entity_id
_entity_poly.type
_entity_poly.pdbx_seq_one_letter_code
_entity_poly.pdbx_strand_id
1 'polypeptide(L)'
;MERLQAELRQYADELAVHLPGDYTAQDYYDFLQNLCAATVRHHGEETVAQMSDETILKVIKSQVRELIQLKRIQKLLKKRDRV
;
A
#
# COMPACT_ATOMS: atom_id res chain seq x y z
N MET A 1 1.03 1.77 15.14
CA MET A 1 1.01 2.86 14.13
C MET A 1 2.39 3.33 13.65
N GLU A 2 3.33 3.81 14.47
CA GLU A 2 4.68 4.19 13.97
C GLU A 2 5.42 3.02 13.32
N ARG A 3 5.34 1.81 13.92
CA ARG A 3 5.90 0.58 13.32
C ARG A 3 5.29 0.27 11.96
N LEU A 4 3.97 0.33 11.83
CA LEU A 4 3.29 0.10 10.56
C LEU A 4 3.77 1.09 9.48
N GLN A 5 3.94 2.38 9.82
CA GLN A 5 4.44 3.35 8.85
C GLN A 5 5.86 3.06 8.39
N ALA A 6 6.76 2.64 9.30
CA ALA A 6 8.12 2.22 8.95
C ALA A 6 8.10 1.01 8.00
N GLU A 7 7.28 0.00 8.30
CA GLU A 7 7.12 -1.20 7.46
C GLU A 7 6.56 -0.87 6.07
N LEU A 8 5.57 0.03 5.99
CA LEU A 8 5.03 0.48 4.71
C LEU A 8 6.07 1.23 3.89
N ARG A 9 6.95 2.01 4.55
CA ARG A 9 8.01 2.76 3.88
C ARG A 9 9.10 1.83 3.34
N GLN A 10 9.51 0.84 4.14
CA GLN A 10 10.44 -0.18 3.68
C GLN A 10 9.85 -0.97 2.51
N TYR A 11 8.57 -1.34 2.58
CA TYR A 11 7.91 -2.05 1.50
C TYR A 11 7.78 -1.20 0.23
N ALA A 12 7.55 0.11 0.36
CA ALA A 12 7.53 1.03 -0.77
C ALA A 12 8.89 1.10 -1.50
N ASP A 13 9.99 1.05 -0.73
CA ASP A 13 11.34 1.01 -1.28
C ASP A 13 11.58 -0.28 -2.07
N GLU A 14 11.19 -1.43 -1.50
CA GLU A 14 11.22 -2.72 -2.20
C GLU A 14 10.41 -2.68 -3.50
N LEU A 15 9.21 -2.10 -3.47
CA LEU A 15 8.37 -1.96 -4.66
C LEU A 15 9.01 -1.10 -5.73
N ALA A 16 9.68 0.00 -5.37
CA ALA A 16 10.38 0.86 -6.31
C ALA A 16 11.55 0.16 -7.00
N VAL A 17 12.22 -0.77 -6.31
CA VAL A 17 13.32 -1.57 -6.87
C VAL A 17 12.79 -2.72 -7.74
N HIS A 18 11.73 -3.40 -7.30
CA HIS A 18 11.24 -4.61 -7.96
C HIS A 18 10.24 -4.36 -9.09
N LEU A 19 9.51 -3.24 -9.06
CA LEU A 19 8.55 -2.91 -10.10
C LEU A 19 9.19 -2.00 -11.15
N PRO A 20 9.16 -2.39 -12.43
CA PRO A 20 9.60 -1.48 -13.49
C PRO A 20 8.66 -0.28 -13.55
N GLY A 21 9.19 0.94 -13.68
CA GLY A 21 8.39 2.15 -13.85
C GLY A 21 9.11 3.43 -13.40
N ASP A 22 8.54 4.58 -13.72
CA ASP A 22 9.08 5.91 -13.38
C ASP A 22 8.68 6.39 -11.97
N TYR A 23 8.06 5.53 -11.16
CA TYR A 23 7.57 5.88 -9.84
C TYR A 23 8.63 5.71 -8.78
N THR A 24 8.72 6.69 -7.89
CA THR A 24 9.66 6.69 -6.78
C THR A 24 9.14 5.87 -5.60
N ALA A 25 10.02 5.52 -4.65
CA ALA A 25 9.60 4.92 -3.38
C ALA A 25 8.57 5.79 -2.63
N GLN A 26 8.62 7.12 -2.80
CA GLN A 26 7.63 8.02 -2.21
C GLN A 26 6.23 7.82 -2.85
N ASP A 27 6.17 7.66 -4.18
CA ASP A 27 4.90 7.41 -4.88
C ASP A 27 4.24 6.12 -4.40
N TYR A 28 5.03 5.05 -4.26
CA TYR A 28 4.58 3.78 -3.71
C TYR A 28 4.17 3.92 -2.24
N TYR A 29 4.89 4.69 -1.44
CA TYR A 29 4.55 4.92 -0.04
C TYR A 29 3.20 5.62 0.12
N ASP A 30 2.98 6.71 -0.61
CA ASP A 30 1.70 7.42 -0.65
C ASP A 30 0.55 6.51 -1.15
N PHE A 31 0.83 5.63 -2.12
CA PHE A 31 -0.15 4.63 -2.56
C PHE A 31 -0.49 3.63 -1.46
N LEU A 32 0.52 3.11 -0.75
CA LEU A 32 0.35 2.17 0.35
C LEU A 32 -0.41 2.80 1.53
N GLN A 33 -0.14 4.08 1.86
CA GLN A 33 -0.92 4.81 2.86
C GLN A 33 -2.39 4.92 2.46
N ASN A 34 -2.66 5.31 1.22
CA ASN A 34 -4.04 5.42 0.71
C ASN A 34 -4.74 4.06 0.73
N LEU A 35 -4.05 2.99 0.35
CA LEU A 35 -4.56 1.63 0.41
C LEU A 35 -4.85 1.20 1.85
N CYS A 36 -3.99 1.57 2.81
CA CYS A 36 -4.21 1.33 4.23
C CYS A 36 -5.46 2.05 4.74
N ALA A 37 -5.61 3.34 4.43
CA ALA A 37 -6.79 4.10 4.80
C ALA A 37 -8.06 3.52 4.15
N ALA A 38 -7.99 3.09 2.89
CA ALA A 38 -9.12 2.44 2.21
C ALA A 38 -9.49 1.10 2.85
N THR A 39 -8.50 0.28 3.22
CA THR A 39 -8.70 -0.99 3.93
C THR A 39 -9.32 -0.76 5.31
N VAL A 40 -8.89 0.27 6.05
CA VAL A 40 -9.51 0.69 7.32
C VAL A 40 -10.98 1.05 7.13
N ARG A 41 -11.29 1.87 6.12
CA ARG A 41 -12.68 2.24 5.81
C ARG A 41 -13.53 1.04 5.38
N HIS A 42 -12.97 0.11 4.62
CA HIS A 42 -13.69 -1.05 4.08
C HIS A 42 -14.00 -2.11 5.14
N HIS A 43 -13.07 -2.38 6.07
CA HIS A 43 -13.28 -3.34 7.16
C HIS A 43 -13.98 -2.72 8.38
N GLY A 44 -14.11 -1.39 8.43
CA GLY A 44 -14.62 -0.64 9.56
C GLY A 44 -13.50 -0.35 10.57
N GLU A 45 -13.47 0.89 11.08
CA GLU A 45 -12.45 1.35 12.03
C GLU A 45 -12.37 0.46 13.28
N GLU A 46 -13.51 -0.07 13.73
CA GLU A 46 -13.62 -0.94 14.91
C GLU A 46 -12.94 -2.32 14.72
N THR A 47 -12.97 -2.84 13.48
CA THR A 47 -12.29 -4.10 13.12
C THR A 47 -10.79 -3.89 13.01
N VAL A 48 -10.37 -2.77 12.42
CA VAL A 48 -8.93 -2.49 12.21
C VAL A 48 -8.25 -2.02 13.49
N ALA A 49 -8.97 -1.35 14.40
CA ALA A 49 -8.46 -1.04 15.73
C ALA A 49 -8.13 -2.29 16.56
N GLN A 50 -8.80 -3.42 16.27
CA GLN A 50 -8.53 -4.72 16.89
C GLN A 50 -7.48 -5.54 16.14
N MET A 51 -7.08 -5.13 14.93
CA MET A 51 -6.04 -5.79 14.16
C MET A 51 -4.66 -5.28 14.57
N SER A 52 -3.73 -6.21 14.82
CA SER A 52 -2.33 -5.88 14.99
C SER A 52 -1.74 -5.23 13.72
N ASP A 53 -0.76 -4.34 13.90
CA ASP A 53 0.00 -3.71 12.79
C ASP A 53 0.49 -4.77 11.77
N GLU A 54 0.90 -5.96 12.23
CA GLU A 54 1.33 -7.07 11.36
C GLU A 54 0.20 -7.63 10.48
N THR A 55 -1.02 -7.73 11.00
CA THR A 55 -2.19 -8.23 10.25
C THR A 55 -2.56 -7.24 9.14
N ILE A 56 -2.58 -5.95 9.47
CA ILE A 56 -2.84 -4.88 8.51
C ILE A 56 -1.80 -4.94 7.39
N LEU A 57 -0.51 -5.06 7.75
CA LEU A 57 0.56 -5.17 6.77
C LEU A 57 0.42 -6.41 5.86
N LYS A 58 0.04 -7.56 6.40
CA LYS A 58 -0.22 -8.78 5.61
C LYS A 58 -1.34 -8.57 4.60
N VAL A 59 -2.44 -7.93 5.00
CA VAL A 59 -3.56 -7.60 4.12
C VAL A 59 -3.10 -6.67 2.99
N ILE A 60 -2.38 -5.59 3.33
CA ILE A 60 -1.83 -4.64 2.35
C ILE A 60 -0.93 -5.37 1.34
N LYS A 61 0.02 -6.17 1.83
CA LYS A 61 0.97 -6.91 0.98
C LYS A 61 0.23 -7.88 0.06
N SER A 62 -0.83 -8.54 0.53
CA SER A 62 -1.68 -9.41 -0.31
C SER A 62 -2.38 -8.63 -1.42
N GLN A 63 -3.03 -7.51 -1.08
CA GLN A 63 -3.71 -6.65 -2.05
C GLN A 63 -2.74 -6.10 -3.10
N VAL A 64 -1.56 -5.64 -2.67
CA VAL A 64 -0.51 -5.16 -3.57
C VAL A 64 -0.03 -6.27 -4.50
N ARG A 65 0.19 -7.47 -3.98
CA ARG A 65 0.59 -8.64 -4.79
C ARG A 65 -0.44 -8.95 -5.88
N GLU A 66 -1.73 -8.93 -5.54
CA GLU A 66 -2.81 -9.09 -6.55
C GLU A 66 -2.77 -7.97 -7.60
N LEU A 67 -2.58 -6.71 -7.19
CA LEU A 67 -2.47 -5.59 -8.13
C LEU A 67 -1.25 -5.68 -9.06
N ILE A 68 -0.14 -6.23 -8.57
CA ILE A 68 1.06 -6.50 -9.37
C ILE A 68 0.76 -7.62 -10.38
N GLN A 69 0.16 -8.72 -9.95
CA GLN A 69 -0.23 -9.83 -10.84
C GLN A 69 -1.20 -9.35 -11.94
N LEU A 70 -2.13 -8.47 -11.59
CA LEU A 70 -3.08 -7.87 -12.53
C LEU A 70 -2.47 -6.74 -13.39
N LYS A 71 -1.20 -6.37 -13.18
CA LYS A 71 -0.53 -5.22 -13.83
C LYS A 71 -1.32 -3.90 -13.67
N ARG A 72 -2.04 -3.75 -12.55
CA ARG A 72 -2.92 -2.59 -12.29
C ARG A 72 -2.26 -1.50 -11.47
N ILE A 73 -1.20 -1.82 -10.72
CA ILE A 73 -0.58 -0.88 -9.78
C ILE A 73 -0.12 0.42 -10.47
N GLN A 74 0.53 0.31 -11.63
CA GLN A 74 0.97 1.47 -12.42
C GLN A 74 -0.20 2.30 -12.95
N LYS A 75 -1.31 1.67 -13.34
CA LYS A 75 -2.52 2.37 -13.81
C LYS A 75 -3.16 3.17 -12.68
N LEU A 76 -3.19 2.60 -11.48
CA LEU A 76 -3.72 3.26 -10.29
C LEU A 76 -2.85 4.45 -9.88
N LEU A 77 -1.52 4.28 -9.90
CA LEU A 77 -0.57 5.37 -9.68
C LEU A 77 -0.73 6.50 -10.71
N LYS A 78 -0.84 6.18 -12.01
CA LYS A 78 -1.09 7.19 -13.08
C LYS A 78 -2.38 7.97 -12.86
N LYS A 79 -3.40 7.30 -12.31
CA LYS A 79 -4.69 7.93 -12.04
C LYS A 79 -4.62 8.86 -10.83
N ARG A 80 -3.79 8.53 -9.83
CA ARG A 80 -3.55 9.38 -8.65
C ARG A 80 -2.83 10.68 -9.03
N ASP A 81 -1.84 10.59 -9.91
CA ASP A 81 -1.02 11.73 -10.37
C ASP A 81 -1.81 12.79 -11.15
N ARG A 82 -2.99 12.44 -11.68
CA ARG A 82 -3.85 13.33 -12.48
C ARG A 82 -4.84 14.18 -11.68
N VAL A 83 -4.94 13.99 -10.36
CA VAL A 83 -5.89 14.67 -9.47
C VAL A 83 -5.14 15.68 -8.62
#